data_AF-I6B0N2-F1
#
_entry.id   AF-I6B0N2-F1
#
_cell.length_a   1.000
_cell.length_b   1.000
_cell.length_c   1.000
_cell.angle_alpha   90.00
_cell.angle_beta   90.00
_cell.angle_gamma   90.00
#
_symmetry.space_group_name_H-M   'P 1'
#
loop_
_entity.id
_entity.type
_entity.pdbx_description
1 polymer ?
#
loop_
_entity_poly.entity_id
_entity_poly.type
_entity_poly.pdbx_seq_one_letter_code
_entity_poly.pdbx_strand_id
1 'polypeptide(L)'
;MSFKSCALHPQPDGSIVLDDPQPLVFSGRHGLIARFVATEPQRASEPWKLCPGELHALAMPGVLVRDRAIFFEEVDGGRRQLQQLQGIHGVSAQRTEMLFSLMPLIVEHENAPLRIRIPDTGCTYNEELDLDGGVLQPEGPWRWAKPHLALGGVVLQRRRSPLDDRPGMMSCVG
;
A
#
# COMPACT_ATOMS: atom_id res chain seq x y z
N MET A 1 0.81 -15.45 -2.26
CA MET A 1 0.89 -14.06 -1.79
C MET A 1 2.27 -13.51 -2.06
N SER A 2 2.39 -12.36 -2.71
CA SER A 2 3.70 -11.73 -2.97
C SER A 2 3.56 -10.23 -3.23
N PHE A 3 4.55 -9.43 -2.81
CA PHE A 3 4.67 -8.05 -3.26
C PHE A 3 5.46 -7.96 -4.56
N LYS A 4 5.03 -7.08 -5.46
CA LYS A 4 5.69 -6.81 -6.75
C LYS A 4 5.67 -5.32 -7.05
N SER A 5 6.76 -4.78 -7.58
CA SER A 5 6.76 -3.48 -8.26
C SER A 5 6.41 -3.72 -9.72
N CYS A 6 5.39 -3.02 -10.25
CA CYS A 6 5.03 -3.11 -11.66
C CYS A 6 5.07 -1.73 -12.31
N ALA A 7 5.45 -1.68 -13.58
CA ALA A 7 5.28 -0.51 -14.42
C ALA A 7 3.79 -0.26 -14.68
N LEU A 8 3.41 1.01 -14.72
CA LEU A 8 2.04 1.48 -14.92
C LEU A 8 1.90 2.05 -16.33
N HIS A 9 0.96 1.51 -17.08
CA HIS A 9 0.62 2.01 -18.41
C HIS A 9 -0.86 2.42 -18.44
N PRO A 10 -1.19 3.68 -18.11
CA PRO A 10 -2.55 4.20 -18.18
C PRO A 10 -3.12 4.06 -19.59
N GLN A 11 -4.39 3.71 -19.69
CA GLN A 11 -5.12 3.55 -20.94
C GLN A 11 -6.17 4.67 -21.10
N PRO A 12 -6.61 4.97 -22.34
CA PRO A 12 -7.61 6.01 -22.59
C PRO A 12 -8.96 5.81 -21.88
N ASP A 13 -9.31 4.56 -21.56
CA ASP A 13 -10.56 4.21 -20.85
C ASP A 13 -10.44 4.23 -19.32
N GLY A 14 -9.35 4.81 -18.79
CA GLY A 14 -9.11 4.97 -17.36
C GLY A 14 -8.62 3.70 -16.65
N SER A 15 -8.45 2.59 -17.37
CA SER A 15 -7.76 1.41 -16.82
C SER A 15 -6.24 1.58 -16.84
N ILE A 16 -5.54 0.72 -16.12
CA ILE A 16 -4.07 0.69 -16.07
C ILE A 16 -3.62 -0.72 -16.40
N VAL A 17 -2.71 -0.83 -17.35
CA VAL A 17 -2.00 -2.08 -17.63
C VAL A 17 -0.77 -2.16 -16.73
N LEU A 18 -0.60 -3.29 -16.06
CA LEU A 18 0.57 -3.62 -15.25
C LEU A 18 1.54 -4.48 -16.05
N ASP A 19 2.78 -4.04 -16.16
CA ASP A 19 3.85 -4.74 -16.87
C ASP A 19 5.17 -4.76 -16.07
N ASP A 20 6.16 -5.49 -16.57
CA ASP A 20 7.50 -5.66 -15.99
C ASP A 20 7.46 -5.97 -14.48
N PRO A 21 6.82 -7.07 -14.05
CA PRO A 21 6.67 -7.38 -12.63
C PRO A 21 8.03 -7.71 -11.99
N GLN A 22 8.42 -6.91 -11.00
CA GLN A 22 9.64 -7.13 -10.21
C GLN A 22 9.28 -7.54 -8.78
N PRO A 23 9.58 -8.79 -8.35
CA PRO A 23 9.29 -9.24 -7.00
C PRO A 23 9.97 -8.38 -5.94
N LEU A 24 9.25 -8.05 -4.87
CA LEU A 24 9.77 -7.33 -3.72
C LEU A 24 9.73 -8.19 -2.46
N VAL A 25 10.83 -8.20 -1.74
CA VAL A 25 10.97 -8.90 -0.46
C VAL A 25 11.01 -7.84 0.65
N PHE A 26 9.96 -7.76 1.46
CA PHE A 26 9.88 -6.80 2.56
C PHE A 26 10.54 -7.32 3.84
N SER A 27 10.44 -8.63 4.08
CA SER A 27 10.83 -9.30 5.30
C SER A 27 12.19 -10.01 5.23
N GLY A 28 12.72 -10.36 6.40
CA GLY A 28 13.98 -11.08 6.58
C GLY A 28 15.23 -10.20 6.41
N ARG A 29 16.39 -10.83 6.63
CA ARG A 29 17.71 -10.19 6.67
C ARG A 29 18.05 -9.30 5.47
N HIS A 30 17.52 -9.62 4.30
CA HIS A 30 17.78 -8.89 3.05
C HIS A 30 16.58 -8.12 2.53
N GLY A 31 15.47 -8.11 3.29
CA GLY A 31 14.24 -7.44 2.94
C GLY A 31 14.35 -5.91 3.03
N LEU A 32 13.39 -5.22 2.40
CA LEU A 32 13.37 -3.76 2.33
C LEU A 32 13.38 -3.09 3.71
N ILE A 33 12.70 -3.68 4.70
CA ILE A 33 12.69 -3.12 6.04
C ILE A 33 14.06 -3.27 6.71
N ALA A 34 14.70 -4.43 6.63
CA ALA A 34 16.05 -4.63 7.16
C ALA A 34 17.05 -3.62 6.57
N ARG A 35 16.94 -3.35 5.26
CA ARG A 35 17.75 -2.33 4.57
C ARG A 35 17.46 -0.92 5.08
N PHE A 36 16.18 -0.56 5.26
CA PHE A 36 15.79 0.72 5.85
C PHE A 36 16.42 0.90 7.23
N VAL A 37 16.29 -0.09 8.11
CA VAL A 37 16.84 -0.04 9.48
C VAL A 37 18.35 0.13 9.49
N ALA A 38 19.05 -0.61 8.62
CA ALA A 38 20.50 -0.50 8.50
C ALA A 38 20.95 0.87 7.97
N THR A 39 20.16 1.48 7.08
CA THR A 39 20.51 2.76 6.43
C THR A 39 20.12 3.97 7.28
N GLU A 40 18.99 3.88 8.00
CA GLU A 40 18.42 4.97 8.80
C GLU A 40 18.10 4.51 10.24
N PRO A 41 19.11 4.05 11.01
CA PRO A 41 18.88 3.41 12.33
C PRO A 41 18.23 4.36 13.35
N GLN A 42 18.51 5.66 13.26
CA GLN A 42 17.90 6.67 14.13
C GLN A 42 16.40 6.81 13.86
N ARG A 43 16.00 6.95 12.59
CA ARG A 43 14.58 7.03 12.20
C ARG A 43 13.85 5.72 12.49
N ALA A 44 14.52 4.59 12.31
CA ALA A 44 13.96 3.27 12.64
C ALA A 44 13.72 3.07 14.14
N SER A 45 14.34 3.89 15.01
CA SER A 45 14.17 3.81 16.47
C SER A 45 12.94 4.55 17.00
N GLU A 46 12.31 5.37 16.17
CA GLU A 46 11.08 6.12 16.48
C GLU A 46 9.91 5.63 15.60
N PRO A 47 8.67 6.05 15.84
CA PRO A 47 7.59 5.79 14.89
C PRO A 47 7.95 6.35 13.50
N TRP A 48 7.87 5.49 12.48
CA TRP A 48 8.29 5.84 11.12
C TRP A 48 7.23 5.47 10.09
N LYS A 49 7.29 6.13 8.93
CA LYS A 49 6.48 5.84 7.76
C LYS A 49 7.37 5.74 6.55
N LEU A 50 7.20 4.70 5.73
CA LEU A 50 7.82 4.55 4.43
C LEU A 50 6.77 4.68 3.34
N CYS A 51 6.94 5.66 2.47
CA CYS A 51 6.11 5.83 1.29
C CYS A 51 6.56 4.88 0.15
N PRO A 52 5.71 4.56 -0.84
CA PRO A 52 6.09 3.68 -1.95
C PRO A 52 7.34 4.12 -2.72
N GLY A 53 7.57 5.44 -2.84
CA GLY A 53 8.78 5.98 -3.46
C GLY A 53 10.06 5.65 -2.69
N GLU A 54 10.03 5.75 -1.35
CA GLU A 54 11.16 5.37 -0.50
C GLU A 54 11.43 3.86 -0.57
N LEU A 55 10.36 3.06 -0.60
CA LEU A 55 10.46 1.61 -0.77
C LEU A 55 11.07 1.23 -2.12
N HIS A 56 10.71 1.93 -3.20
CA HIS A 56 11.36 1.76 -4.49
C HIS A 56 12.84 2.16 -4.45
N ALA A 57 13.20 3.26 -3.78
CA ALA A 57 14.59 3.68 -3.64
C ALA A 57 15.43 2.64 -2.87
N LEU A 58 14.86 1.99 -1.87
CA LEU A 58 15.48 0.88 -1.12
C LEU A 58 15.60 -0.42 -1.94
N ALA A 59 14.62 -0.67 -2.82
CA ALA A 59 14.58 -1.86 -3.67
C ALA A 59 15.55 -1.76 -4.87
N MET A 60 15.60 -0.59 -5.50
CA MET A 60 16.29 -0.31 -6.75
C MET A 60 17.18 0.94 -6.60
N PRO A 61 18.25 0.87 -5.79
CA PRO A 61 19.10 2.02 -5.52
C PRO A 61 19.77 2.54 -6.80
N GLY A 62 19.76 3.86 -6.99
CA GLY A 62 20.34 4.51 -8.17
C GLY A 62 19.46 4.47 -9.43
N VAL A 63 18.30 3.82 -9.39
CA VAL A 63 17.32 3.84 -10.48
C VAL A 63 16.24 4.87 -10.15
N LEU A 64 16.05 5.84 -11.04
CA LEU A 64 14.90 6.74 -10.92
C LEU A 64 13.64 5.97 -11.32
N VAL A 65 12.92 5.49 -10.32
CA VAL A 65 11.67 4.75 -10.52
C VAL A 65 10.53 5.75 -10.75
N ARG A 66 10.24 6.05 -12.02
CA ARG A 66 9.01 6.74 -12.44
C ARG A 66 7.99 5.71 -12.91
N ASP A 67 6.71 6.04 -12.74
CA ASP A 67 5.59 5.27 -13.29
C ASP A 67 5.54 3.80 -12.85
N ARG A 68 5.95 3.53 -11.60
CA ARG A 68 5.78 2.22 -10.97
C ARG A 68 4.98 2.33 -9.68
N ALA A 69 4.25 1.27 -9.35
CA ALA A 69 3.65 1.10 -8.03
C ALA A 69 3.95 -0.29 -7.47
N ILE A 70 3.82 -0.40 -6.15
CA ILE A 70 3.99 -1.64 -5.41
C ILE A 70 2.61 -2.25 -5.20
N PHE A 71 2.47 -3.52 -5.54
CA PHE A 71 1.24 -4.29 -5.43
C PHE A 71 1.45 -5.52 -4.56
N PHE A 72 0.48 -5.83 -3.72
CA PHE A 72 0.32 -7.13 -3.11
C PHE A 72 -0.62 -7.97 -3.97
N GLU A 73 -0.14 -9.14 -4.38
CA GLU A 73 -0.92 -10.13 -5.13
C GLU A 73 -1.22 -11.33 -4.26
N GLU A 74 -2.50 -11.64 -4.14
CA GLU A 74 -3.01 -12.85 -3.52
C GLU A 74 -3.79 -13.67 -4.53
N VAL A 75 -3.60 -14.99 -4.49
CA VAL A 75 -4.37 -15.93 -5.31
C VAL A 75 -5.09 -16.85 -4.33
N ASP A 76 -6.40 -16.68 -4.24
CA ASP A 76 -7.27 -17.47 -3.37
C ASP A 76 -8.40 -18.09 -4.19
N GLY A 77 -8.60 -19.40 -4.04
CA GLY A 77 -9.63 -20.14 -4.79
C GLY A 77 -9.55 -20.00 -6.32
N GLY A 78 -8.36 -19.71 -6.88
CA GLY A 78 -8.16 -19.49 -8.32
C GLY A 78 -8.51 -18.07 -8.82
N ARG A 79 -8.88 -17.14 -7.92
CA ARG A 79 -9.08 -15.73 -8.25
C ARG A 79 -7.88 -14.90 -7.83
N ARG A 80 -7.50 -13.95 -8.68
CA ARG A 80 -6.42 -13.01 -8.37
C ARG A 80 -6.99 -11.77 -7.68
N GLN A 81 -6.48 -11.46 -6.49
CA GLN A 81 -6.73 -10.21 -5.79
C GLN A 81 -5.46 -9.34 -5.83
N LEU A 82 -5.64 -8.07 -6.15
CA LEU A 82 -4.55 -7.09 -6.19
C LEU A 82 -4.87 -5.90 -5.31
N GLN A 83 -3.87 -5.50 -4.53
CA GLN A 83 -3.94 -4.32 -3.69
C GLN A 83 -2.70 -3.48 -3.91
N GLN A 84 -2.85 -2.17 -4.06
CA GLN A 84 -1.73 -1.23 -4.17
C GLN A 84 -1.27 -0.80 -2.77
N LEU A 85 0.03 -0.95 -2.50
CA LEU A 85 0.65 -0.43 -1.29
C LEU A 85 0.68 1.09 -1.30
N GLN A 86 0.11 1.69 -0.26
CA GLN A 86 0.07 3.13 -0.02
C GLN A 86 1.17 3.59 0.94
N GLY A 87 1.67 2.68 1.77
CA GLY A 87 2.78 2.93 2.68
C GLY A 87 2.88 1.88 3.77
N ILE A 88 3.96 1.95 4.53
CA ILE A 88 4.19 1.10 5.70
C ILE A 88 4.49 2.01 6.89
N HIS A 89 3.83 1.77 8.01
CA HIS A 89 4.11 2.44 9.27
C HIS A 89 4.74 1.45 10.25
N GLY A 90 5.75 1.88 11.00
CA GLY A 90 6.31 1.12 12.12
C GLY A 90 6.07 1.87 13.42
N VAL A 91 5.68 1.15 14.48
CA VAL A 91 5.22 1.76 15.74
C VAL A 91 6.36 2.01 16.75
N SER A 92 7.38 1.13 16.88
CA SER A 92 8.48 1.38 17.83
C SER A 92 9.75 0.55 17.60
N ALA A 93 10.85 0.97 18.23
CA ALA A 93 12.11 0.23 18.31
C ALA A 93 12.03 -1.13 19.05
N GLN A 94 11.07 -1.29 19.98
CA GLN A 94 11.04 -2.41 20.93
C GLN A 94 10.08 -3.54 20.54
N ARG A 95 9.13 -3.27 19.63
CA ARG A 95 8.18 -4.24 19.05
C ARG A 95 7.85 -3.78 17.64
N THR A 96 8.05 -4.63 16.63
CA THR A 96 7.65 -4.27 15.27
C THR A 96 6.25 -4.75 15.01
N GLU A 97 5.30 -3.97 15.46
CA GLU A 97 4.01 -3.94 14.78
C GLU A 97 4.20 -3.02 13.57
N MET A 98 4.16 -3.60 12.37
CA MET A 98 4.17 -2.86 11.11
C MET A 98 2.79 -2.87 10.50
N LEU A 99 2.37 -1.70 10.06
CA LEU A 99 1.08 -1.48 9.46
C LEU A 99 1.23 -1.19 7.96
N PHE A 100 0.84 -2.14 7.13
CA PHE A 100 0.83 -2.03 5.68
C PHE A 100 -0.49 -1.42 5.24
N SER A 101 -0.46 -0.19 4.76
CA SER A 101 -1.64 0.47 4.20
C SER A 101 -1.83 0.07 2.74
N LEU A 102 -2.94 -0.58 2.43
CA LEU A 102 -3.24 -1.18 1.14
C LEU A 102 -4.56 -0.64 0.58
N MET A 103 -4.59 -0.37 -0.73
CA MET A 103 -5.80 0.02 -1.46
C MET A 103 -6.20 -1.12 -2.40
N PRO A 104 -7.38 -1.73 -2.26
CA PRO A 104 -7.82 -2.78 -3.16
C PRO A 104 -8.02 -2.23 -4.57
N LEU A 105 -7.80 -3.07 -5.59
CA LEU A 105 -7.94 -2.73 -6.99
C LEU A 105 -9.00 -3.60 -7.65
N ILE A 106 -9.63 -3.07 -8.69
CA ILE A 106 -10.54 -3.84 -9.54
C ILE A 106 -9.68 -4.53 -10.59
N VAL A 107 -9.65 -5.85 -10.61
CA VAL A 107 -8.99 -6.63 -11.67
C VAL A 107 -9.97 -6.79 -12.82
N GLU A 108 -9.69 -6.14 -13.95
CA GLU A 108 -10.56 -6.21 -15.15
C GLU A 108 -10.20 -7.40 -16.02
N HIS A 109 -8.92 -7.75 -16.08
CA HIS A 109 -8.42 -8.86 -16.87
C HIS A 109 -7.24 -9.53 -16.16
N GLU A 110 -7.41 -10.80 -15.81
CA GLU A 110 -6.44 -11.55 -15.00
C GLU A 110 -5.23 -12.05 -15.80
N ASN A 111 -5.37 -12.20 -17.13
CA ASN A 111 -4.31 -12.71 -18.00
C ASN A 111 -3.40 -11.59 -18.51
N ALA A 112 -2.14 -11.93 -18.83
CA ALA A 112 -1.17 -10.97 -19.33
C ALA A 112 -1.61 -10.37 -20.69
N PRO A 113 -1.58 -9.03 -20.84
CA PRO A 113 -1.20 -8.04 -19.82
C PRO A 113 -2.29 -7.85 -18.76
N LEU A 114 -1.88 -7.86 -17.50
CA LEU A 114 -2.77 -7.71 -16.34
C LEU A 114 -3.35 -6.30 -16.32
N ARG A 115 -4.68 -6.19 -16.30
CA ARG A 115 -5.39 -4.91 -16.38
C ARG A 115 -6.20 -4.64 -15.13
N ILE A 116 -6.04 -3.44 -14.58
CA ILE A 116 -6.69 -3.01 -13.36
C ILE A 116 -7.42 -1.67 -13.54
N ARG A 117 -8.31 -1.35 -12.59
CA ARG A 117 -8.86 -0.01 -12.38
C ARG A 117 -8.75 0.37 -10.90
N ILE A 118 -8.52 1.65 -10.64
CA ILE A 118 -8.61 2.22 -9.28
C ILE A 118 -10.10 2.36 -8.93
N PRO A 119 -10.56 1.86 -7.76
CA PRO A 119 -11.95 2.03 -7.36
C PRO A 119 -12.34 3.50 -7.23
N ASP A 120 -13.54 3.88 -7.67
CA ASP A 120 -14.05 5.25 -7.56
C ASP A 120 -14.24 5.69 -6.10
N THR A 121 -14.43 4.73 -5.20
CA THR A 121 -14.50 4.94 -3.76
C THR A 121 -13.19 4.53 -3.11
N GLY A 122 -12.41 5.52 -2.68
CA GLY A 122 -11.15 5.28 -1.97
C GLY A 122 -11.39 4.53 -0.68
N CYS A 123 -10.86 3.30 -0.60
CA CYS A 123 -10.77 2.54 0.63
C CYS A 123 -9.29 2.19 0.85
N THR A 124 -8.77 2.49 2.03
CA THR A 124 -7.45 2.01 2.45
C THR A 124 -7.65 1.23 3.72
N TYR A 125 -7.09 0.03 3.78
CA TYR A 125 -7.09 -0.78 4.98
C TYR A 125 -5.65 -1.13 5.35
N ASN A 126 -5.49 -1.67 6.54
CA ASN A 126 -4.21 -1.85 7.16
C ASN A 126 -4.00 -3.32 7.55
N GLU A 127 -2.89 -3.90 7.12
CA GLU A 127 -2.46 -5.24 7.54
C GLU A 127 -1.31 -5.13 8.54
N GLU A 128 -1.42 -5.89 9.63
CA GLU A 128 -0.43 -5.92 10.69
C GLU A 128 0.55 -7.08 10.50
N LEU A 129 1.83 -6.75 10.54
CA LEU A 129 2.90 -7.72 10.57
C LEU A 129 3.69 -7.56 11.86
N ASP A 130 3.91 -8.68 12.54
CA ASP A 130 4.67 -8.77 13.78
C ASP A 130 6.10 -9.30 13.50
N LEU A 131 7.06 -8.80 14.28
CA LEU A 131 8.44 -9.24 14.27
C LEU A 131 8.89 -9.57 15.68
N ASP A 132 9.17 -10.85 15.91
CA ASP A 132 9.83 -11.30 17.15
C ASP A 132 11.22 -10.63 17.23
N GLY A 133 11.41 -9.77 18.23
CA GLY A 133 12.66 -9.05 18.49
C GLY A 133 12.69 -7.57 18.03
N GLY A 134 11.65 -7.09 17.33
CA GLY A 134 11.52 -5.68 16.96
C GLY A 134 12.40 -5.23 15.78
N VAL A 135 12.26 -3.97 15.37
CA VAL A 135 12.74 -3.46 14.06
C VAL A 135 14.26 -3.51 14.01
N LEU A 136 14.89 -3.39 15.18
CA LEU A 136 16.33 -3.42 15.40
C LEU A 136 16.91 -4.84 15.40
N GLN A 137 16.09 -5.88 15.38
CA GLN A 137 16.49 -7.27 15.17
C GLN A 137 15.83 -7.84 13.89
N PRO A 138 16.14 -7.29 12.71
CA PRO A 138 15.52 -7.70 11.44
C PRO A 138 15.81 -9.17 11.06
N GLU A 139 16.79 -9.78 11.75
CA GLU A 139 17.21 -11.18 11.66
C GLU A 139 16.21 -12.16 12.29
N GLY A 140 15.30 -11.67 13.14
CA GLY A 140 14.28 -12.48 13.82
C GLY A 140 13.19 -13.01 12.87
N PRO A 141 12.43 -14.05 13.26
CA PRO A 141 11.37 -14.60 12.42
C PRO A 141 10.22 -13.59 12.25
N TRP A 142 9.79 -13.41 10.99
CA TRP A 142 8.69 -12.52 10.63
C TRP A 142 7.37 -13.30 10.62
N ARG A 143 6.31 -12.75 11.22
CA ARG A 143 4.98 -13.37 11.23
C ARG A 143 3.91 -12.34 10.89
N TRP A 144 3.10 -12.64 9.87
CA TRP A 144 1.87 -11.89 9.66
C TRP A 144 0.93 -12.14 10.84
N ALA A 145 0.40 -11.08 11.45
CA ALA A 145 -0.44 -11.19 12.64
C ALA A 145 -1.85 -11.74 12.32
N LYS A 146 -2.24 -11.79 11.04
CA LYS A 146 -3.48 -12.45 10.59
C LYS A 146 -3.24 -13.47 9.47
N PRO A 147 -3.87 -14.66 9.54
CA PRO A 147 -3.76 -15.69 8.51
C PRO A 147 -4.83 -15.62 7.40
N HIS A 148 -5.95 -14.90 7.56
CA HIS A 148 -7.00 -14.79 6.54
C HIS A 148 -7.69 -13.42 6.59
N LEU A 149 -7.71 -12.71 5.47
CA LEU A 149 -8.52 -11.51 5.24
C LEU A 149 -9.97 -11.71 5.72
N ALA A 150 -10.39 -10.93 6.70
CA ALA A 150 -11.80 -10.74 7.01
C ALA A 150 -12.07 -9.22 7.09
N LEU A 151 -12.75 -8.74 6.04
CA LEU A 151 -13.30 -7.40 5.87
C LEU A 151 -13.75 -6.76 7.19
N GLY A 152 -13.21 -5.58 7.51
CA GLY A 152 -13.58 -4.84 8.72
C GLY A 152 -12.81 -3.54 8.94
N GLY A 153 -12.56 -2.77 7.89
CA GLY A 153 -11.95 -1.44 7.98
C GLY A 153 -12.75 -0.43 7.17
N VAL A 154 -14.06 -0.36 7.40
CA VAL A 154 -14.92 0.67 6.81
C VAL A 154 -14.55 2.00 7.46
N VAL A 155 -13.96 2.93 6.70
CA VAL A 155 -14.14 4.36 6.96
C VAL A 155 -15.12 4.89 5.92
N LEU A 156 -16.41 4.84 6.26
CA LEU A 156 -17.46 5.51 5.50
C LEU A 156 -17.73 6.89 6.10
N GLN A 157 -17.86 7.85 5.19
CA GLN A 157 -18.47 9.17 5.24
C GLN A 157 -17.62 10.38 5.65
N ARG A 158 -17.49 11.30 4.69
CA ARG A 158 -18.30 12.51 4.78
C ARG A 158 -19.38 12.48 3.70
N ARG A 159 -20.63 12.29 4.11
CA ARG A 159 -21.77 12.81 3.35
C ARG A 159 -21.57 14.32 3.24
N ARG A 160 -21.62 14.89 2.04
CA ARG A 160 -21.97 16.31 1.90
C ARG A 160 -23.36 16.48 2.50
N SER A 161 -23.50 17.43 3.42
CA SER A 161 -24.82 17.81 3.94
C SER A 161 -25.70 18.31 2.78
N PRO A 162 -27.02 18.04 2.78
CA PRO A 162 -27.97 18.61 1.81
C PRO A 162 -28.16 20.14 1.95
N LEU A 163 -27.29 20.83 2.68
CA LEU A 163 -27.37 22.26 2.94
C LEU A 163 -26.61 23.10 1.89
N ASP A 164 -25.84 22.47 1.00
CA ASP A 164 -25.17 23.16 -0.11
C ASP A 164 -26.09 23.42 -1.33
N ASP A 165 -27.33 22.89 -1.32
CA ASP A 165 -28.34 23.15 -2.37
C ASP A 165 -29.40 24.17 -1.90
N ARG A 166 -28.97 25.37 -1.49
CA ARG A 166 -29.88 26.53 -1.47
C ARG A 166 -29.55 27.47 -2.64
N PRO A 167 -30.47 27.64 -3.61
CA PRO A 167 -30.29 28.63 -4.65
C PRO A 167 -30.37 30.04 -4.04
N GLY A 168 -29.50 30.93 -4.53
CA GLY A 168 -29.32 32.28 -4.01
C GLY A 168 -30.62 33.06 -3.89
N MET A 169 -30.82 33.70 -2.74
CA MET A 169 -31.87 34.69 -2.54
C MET A 169 -31.21 36.07 -2.55
N MET A 170 -31.52 36.82 -3.61
CA MET A 170 -31.20 38.24 -3.79
C MET A 170 -31.59 39.03 -2.54
N SER A 171 -30.64 39.82 -2.04
CA SER A 171 -30.92 40.88 -1.08
C SER A 171 -31.55 42.06 -1.84
N CYS A 172 -32.84 42.29 -1.64
CA CYS A 172 -33.47 43.59 -1.88
C CYS A 172 -33.38 44.36 -0.56
N VAL A 173 -32.57 45.41 -0.54
CA VAL A 173 -32.53 46.43 0.52
C VAL A 173 -33.45 47.57 0.07
N GLY A 174 -34.33 48.00 0.98
CA GLY A 174 -35.18 49.19 0.82
C GLY A 174 -34.46 50.50 1.05
#